data_AF-A0A7S2WP82-F1
#
_entry.id   AF-A0A7S2WP82-F1
#
_cell.length_a   1.000
_cell.length_b   1.000
_cell.length_c   1.000
_cell.angle_alpha   90.00
_cell.angle_beta   90.00
_cell.angle_gamma   90.00
#
_symmetry.space_group_name_H-M   'P 1'
#
loop_
_entity.id
_entity.type
_entity.pdbx_description
1 polymer ?
#
loop_
_entity_poly.entity_id
_entity_poly.type
_entity_poly.pdbx_seq_one_letter_code
_entity_poly.pdbx_strand_id
1 'polypeptide(L)'
;MAGEEVAARVSPVDALHQELLKLEKKAQRNRAEALGDALSRIDAQDRQLKSELEQLILHRGELDKMDGAALRKNIIRLAAELNMRAKWEALRAKHLLEELEDEARSRHEETLRELHARHQSSLDAEILKVQDALAHQERMALQDLDAKATAELQNHLHAERDRLHAAVLAESQEELDKMKRQLEAEVKSKLTGYGQEVDSCQAETKVNGIGKQVGSLLGVVQDMASLGQHRQAVADLSAAILAVSDRLAQGEAIGKQVKSMGRMPAADDVIRATSAALLSLGADKGVPSFLQLRDQFPQVDSACRRALYTPEAVDGATGQLLGSFLSVFPRPPAFQDSDAPERKLDEIGRLLHRGDLPAAVQLAEGLGGPESRPLEDWLQDAKRRLAVEQTLQLLRAHGSVLNLRSRA
;
A
#
# COMPACT_ATOMS: atom_id res chain seq x y z
N MET A 1 -0.75 28.65 -31.70
CA MET A 1 -0.69 27.47 -32.58
C MET A 1 -1.37 26.31 -31.85
N ALA A 2 -2.70 26.28 -31.88
CA ALA A 2 -3.53 25.30 -31.18
C ALA A 2 -4.73 25.01 -32.07
N GLY A 3 -4.52 24.22 -33.13
CA GLY A 3 -5.54 23.99 -34.15
C GLY A 3 -5.46 22.63 -34.85
N GLU A 4 -4.61 21.70 -34.42
CA GLU A 4 -4.35 20.50 -35.21
C GLU A 4 -4.16 19.25 -34.34
N GLU A 5 -5.15 18.96 -33.48
CA GLU A 5 -5.21 17.67 -32.77
C GLU A 5 -6.66 17.21 -32.48
N VAL A 6 -7.58 17.54 -33.39
CA VAL A 6 -8.96 17.01 -33.40
C VAL A 6 -9.15 15.97 -34.51
N ALA A 7 -8.06 15.32 -34.91
CA ALA A 7 -8.10 14.19 -35.82
C ALA A 7 -8.42 12.91 -35.03
N ALA A 8 -9.60 12.34 -35.31
CA ALA A 8 -9.97 10.95 -35.03
C ALA A 8 -10.23 10.53 -33.56
N ARG A 9 -10.99 11.32 -32.79
CA ARG A 9 -11.88 10.70 -31.79
C ARG A 9 -13.08 10.12 -32.52
N VAL A 10 -12.94 8.93 -33.11
CA VAL A 10 -14.12 8.10 -33.41
C VAL A 10 -14.79 7.89 -32.06
N SER A 11 -15.96 8.49 -31.85
CA SER A 11 -16.66 8.39 -30.59
C SER A 11 -16.83 6.91 -30.26
N PRO A 12 -16.58 6.44 -29.02
CA PRO A 12 -16.85 5.06 -28.64
C PRO A 12 -18.30 4.65 -29.00
N VAL A 13 -19.21 5.61 -29.09
CA VAL A 13 -20.58 5.46 -29.59
C VAL A 13 -20.63 5.11 -31.09
N ASP A 14 -19.81 5.74 -31.93
CA ASP A 14 -19.73 5.46 -33.36
C ASP A 14 -19.09 4.09 -33.64
N ALA A 15 -18.11 3.70 -32.82
CA ALA A 15 -17.52 2.36 -32.85
C ALA A 15 -18.57 1.30 -32.46
N LEU A 16 -19.33 1.53 -31.39
CA LEU A 16 -20.44 0.66 -30.98
C LEU A 16 -21.54 0.60 -32.05
N HIS A 17 -21.85 1.70 -32.72
CA HIS A 17 -22.85 1.73 -33.79
C HIS A 17 -22.42 0.91 -35.02
N GLN A 18 -21.15 1.03 -35.43
CA GLN A 18 -20.60 0.19 -36.50
C GLN A 18 -20.55 -1.29 -36.14
N GLU A 19 -20.28 -1.61 -34.87
CA GLU A 19 -20.28 -2.98 -34.34
C GLU A 19 -21.71 -3.57 -34.30
N LEU A 20 -22.72 -2.78 -33.89
CA LEU A 20 -24.13 -3.17 -33.94
C LEU A 20 -24.58 -3.47 -35.37
N LEU A 21 -24.19 -2.64 -36.34
CA LEU A 21 -24.47 -2.87 -37.76
C LEU A 21 -23.83 -4.18 -38.28
N LYS A 22 -22.65 -4.54 -37.78
CA LYS A 22 -22.01 -5.83 -38.13
C LYS A 22 -22.76 -7.00 -37.52
N LEU A 23 -23.19 -6.90 -36.27
CA LEU A 23 -23.95 -7.95 -35.58
C LEU A 23 -25.35 -8.13 -36.18
N GLU A 24 -26.02 -7.05 -36.55
CA GLU A 24 -27.32 -7.12 -37.24
C GLU A 24 -27.18 -7.82 -38.60
N LYS A 25 -26.15 -7.49 -39.38
CA LYS A 25 -25.83 -8.19 -40.63
C LYS A 25 -25.52 -9.66 -40.41
N LYS A 26 -24.82 -10.02 -39.33
CA LYS A 26 -24.54 -11.43 -38.95
C LYS A 26 -25.83 -12.16 -38.58
N ALA A 27 -26.72 -11.53 -37.81
CA ALA A 27 -28.02 -12.09 -37.46
C ALA A 27 -28.91 -12.30 -38.70
N GLN A 28 -28.93 -11.35 -39.63
CA GLN A 28 -29.65 -11.48 -40.90
C GLN A 28 -29.10 -12.62 -41.76
N ARG A 29 -27.76 -12.79 -41.83
CA ARG A 29 -27.14 -13.93 -42.53
C ARG A 29 -27.48 -15.27 -41.90
N ASN A 30 -27.34 -15.38 -40.58
CA ASN A 30 -27.68 -16.62 -39.85
C ASN A 30 -29.16 -17.01 -40.04
N ARG A 31 -30.05 -16.02 -40.12
CA ARG A 31 -31.48 -16.25 -40.42
C ARG A 31 -31.69 -16.72 -41.86
N ALA A 32 -31.00 -16.12 -42.83
CA ALA A 32 -31.08 -16.54 -44.22
C ALA A 32 -30.52 -17.96 -44.44
N GLU A 33 -29.41 -18.30 -43.77
CA GLU A 33 -28.81 -19.64 -43.79
C GLU A 33 -29.73 -20.68 -43.15
N ALA A 34 -30.30 -20.39 -41.97
CA ALA A 34 -31.25 -21.31 -41.32
C ALA A 34 -32.50 -21.56 -42.18
N LEU A 35 -33.03 -20.53 -42.85
CA LEU A 35 -34.14 -20.68 -43.79
C LEU A 35 -33.75 -21.48 -45.04
N GLY A 36 -32.53 -21.29 -45.56
CA GLY A 36 -32.00 -22.08 -46.68
C GLY A 36 -31.83 -23.55 -46.33
N ASP A 37 -31.27 -23.84 -45.16
CA ASP A 37 -31.12 -25.19 -44.64
C ASP A 37 -32.48 -25.86 -44.43
N ALA A 38 -33.46 -25.14 -43.87
CA ALA A 38 -34.83 -25.62 -43.70
C ALA A 38 -35.50 -25.97 -45.04
N LEU A 39 -35.42 -25.07 -46.02
CA LEU A 39 -35.98 -25.29 -47.36
C LEU A 39 -35.33 -26.49 -48.06
N SER A 40 -34.01 -26.64 -47.96
CA SER A 40 -33.31 -27.79 -48.55
C SER A 40 -33.70 -29.13 -47.91
N ARG A 41 -33.95 -29.14 -46.59
CA ARG A 41 -34.44 -30.32 -45.86
C ARG A 41 -35.87 -30.68 -46.27
N ILE A 42 -36.75 -29.68 -46.46
CA ILE A 42 -38.12 -29.88 -46.94
C ILE A 42 -38.08 -30.46 -48.37
N ASP A 43 -37.31 -29.85 -49.28
CA ASP A 43 -37.19 -30.31 -50.67
C ASP A 43 -36.64 -31.74 -50.79
N ALA A 44 -35.66 -32.10 -49.95
CA ALA A 44 -35.10 -33.45 -49.92
C ALA A 44 -36.14 -34.48 -49.49
N GLN A 45 -36.99 -34.14 -48.51
CA GLN A 45 -38.04 -35.00 -48.00
C GLN A 45 -39.21 -35.15 -48.99
N ASP A 46 -39.60 -34.06 -49.66
CA ASP A 46 -40.62 -34.09 -50.72
C ASP A 46 -40.21 -35.01 -51.88
N ARG A 47 -38.92 -35.00 -52.24
CA ARG A 47 -38.39 -35.92 -53.27
C ARG A 47 -38.42 -37.37 -52.80
N GLN A 48 -38.06 -37.64 -51.55
CA GLN A 48 -38.13 -38.99 -50.99
C GLN A 48 -39.58 -39.53 -51.01
N LEU A 49 -40.54 -38.72 -50.56
CA LEU A 49 -41.96 -39.08 -50.52
C LEU A 49 -42.56 -39.31 -51.91
N LYS A 50 -42.21 -38.48 -52.90
CA LYS A 50 -42.61 -38.70 -54.30
C LYS A 50 -42.08 -40.04 -54.82
N SER A 51 -40.84 -40.39 -54.52
CA SER A 51 -40.28 -41.69 -54.91
C SER A 51 -41.02 -42.87 -54.26
N GLU A 52 -41.40 -42.74 -52.98
CA GLU A 52 -42.17 -43.77 -52.26
C GLU A 52 -43.60 -43.91 -52.84
N LEU A 53 -44.23 -42.80 -53.26
CA LEU A 53 -45.51 -42.81 -53.95
C LEU A 53 -45.42 -43.49 -55.32
N GLU A 54 -44.40 -43.16 -56.11
CA GLU A 54 -44.16 -43.80 -57.41
C GLU A 54 -43.95 -45.31 -57.25
N GLN A 55 -43.18 -45.75 -56.26
CA GLN A 55 -42.98 -47.17 -55.95
C GLN A 55 -44.28 -47.89 -55.57
N LEU A 56 -45.16 -47.24 -54.79
CA LEU A 56 -46.45 -47.80 -54.39
C LEU A 56 -47.45 -47.86 -55.54
N ILE A 57 -47.44 -46.87 -56.44
CA ILE A 57 -48.26 -46.87 -57.66
C ILE A 57 -47.80 -47.99 -58.60
N LEU A 58 -46.48 -48.16 -58.77
CA LEU A 58 -45.88 -49.22 -59.60
C LEU A 58 -46.17 -50.63 -59.05
N HIS A 59 -46.16 -50.82 -57.73
CA HIS A 59 -46.55 -52.10 -57.11
C HIS A 59 -48.03 -52.46 -57.28
N ARG A 60 -48.88 -51.51 -57.70
CA ARG A 60 -50.35 -51.67 -57.73
C ARG A 60 -50.95 -51.72 -59.13
N GLY A 61 -50.14 -51.99 -60.17
CA GLY A 61 -50.55 -52.21 -61.56
C GLY A 61 -51.52 -53.39 -61.82
N GLU A 62 -52.11 -53.96 -60.77
CA GLU A 62 -53.18 -54.97 -60.82
C GLU A 62 -54.60 -54.38 -60.91
N LEU A 63 -54.72 -53.04 -60.92
CA LEU A 63 -55.99 -52.30 -60.92
C LEU A 63 -56.88 -52.57 -62.14
N ASP A 64 -56.30 -52.93 -63.29
CA ASP A 64 -57.04 -53.20 -64.53
C ASP A 64 -57.88 -54.49 -64.51
N LYS A 65 -57.74 -55.32 -63.46
CA LYS A 65 -58.40 -56.64 -63.35
C LYS A 65 -59.46 -56.72 -62.24
N MET A 66 -59.82 -55.61 -61.60
CA MET A 66 -60.65 -55.61 -60.39
C MET A 66 -62.13 -55.25 -60.65
N ASP A 67 -63.05 -55.97 -59.99
CA ASP A 67 -64.50 -55.72 -60.04
C ASP A 67 -64.91 -54.40 -59.35
N GLY A 68 -66.01 -53.77 -59.78
CA GLY A 68 -66.46 -52.44 -59.35
C GLY A 68 -66.76 -52.32 -57.85
N ALA A 69 -67.09 -53.43 -57.17
CA ALA A 69 -67.22 -53.47 -55.71
C ALA A 69 -65.86 -53.46 -54.99
N ALA A 70 -64.84 -54.10 -55.56
CA ALA A 70 -63.47 -54.09 -55.05
C ALA A 70 -62.82 -52.71 -55.23
N LEU A 71 -63.11 -52.03 -56.36
CA LEU A 71 -62.66 -50.66 -56.61
C LEU A 71 -63.18 -49.68 -55.54
N ARG A 72 -64.46 -49.75 -55.16
CA ARG A 72 -65.03 -48.88 -54.10
C ARG A 72 -64.35 -49.08 -52.75
N LYS A 73 -64.08 -50.33 -52.35
CA LYS A 73 -63.35 -50.63 -51.10
C LYS A 73 -61.93 -50.08 -51.14
N ASN A 74 -61.26 -50.17 -52.29
CA ASN A 74 -59.94 -49.62 -52.49
C ASN A 74 -59.91 -48.09 -52.45
N ILE A 75 -60.92 -47.42 -53.00
CA ILE A 75 -61.03 -45.95 -52.92
C ILE A 75 -61.22 -45.49 -51.47
N ILE A 76 -62.08 -46.15 -50.69
CA ILE A 76 -62.28 -45.82 -49.26
C ILE A 76 -61.00 -46.07 -48.46
N ARG A 77 -60.32 -47.19 -48.71
CA ARG A 77 -59.02 -47.50 -48.10
C ARG A 77 -57.96 -46.46 -48.47
N LEU A 78 -57.90 -46.06 -49.74
CA LEU A 78 -56.98 -45.04 -50.22
C LEU A 78 -57.28 -43.68 -49.58
N ALA A 79 -58.54 -43.28 -49.47
CA ALA A 79 -58.93 -42.05 -48.79
C ALA A 79 -58.53 -42.06 -47.30
N ALA A 80 -58.66 -43.21 -46.62
CA ALA A 80 -58.20 -43.37 -45.24
C ALA A 80 -56.67 -43.33 -45.12
N GLU A 81 -55.95 -44.00 -46.03
CA GLU A 81 -54.48 -43.99 -46.09
C GLU A 81 -53.94 -42.56 -46.39
N LEU A 82 -54.55 -41.84 -47.33
CA LEU A 82 -54.23 -40.45 -47.64
C LEU A 82 -54.50 -39.51 -46.46
N ASN A 83 -55.63 -39.66 -45.76
CA ASN A 83 -55.94 -38.84 -44.60
C ASN A 83 -54.97 -39.10 -43.43
N MET A 84 -54.60 -40.36 -43.18
CA MET A 84 -53.60 -40.68 -42.17
C MET A 84 -52.22 -40.10 -42.54
N ARG A 85 -51.83 -40.16 -43.81
CA ARG A 85 -50.57 -39.55 -44.28
C ARG A 85 -50.58 -38.04 -44.15
N ALA A 86 -51.65 -37.36 -44.55
CA ALA A 86 -51.78 -35.91 -44.38
C ALA A 86 -51.66 -35.49 -42.90
N LYS A 87 -52.17 -36.30 -41.96
CA LYS A 87 -51.99 -36.07 -40.52
C LYS A 87 -50.53 -36.27 -40.09
N TRP A 88 -49.86 -37.32 -40.56
CA TRP A 88 -48.44 -37.55 -40.27
C TRP A 88 -47.54 -36.47 -40.87
N GLU A 89 -47.85 -35.99 -42.08
CA GLU A 89 -47.19 -34.86 -42.72
C GLU A 89 -47.39 -33.57 -41.92
N ALA A 90 -48.61 -33.29 -41.47
CA ALA A 90 -48.88 -32.13 -40.62
C ALA A 90 -48.13 -32.20 -39.27
N LEU A 91 -48.08 -33.38 -38.64
CA LEU A 91 -47.34 -33.59 -37.39
C LEU A 91 -45.83 -33.43 -37.59
N ARG A 92 -45.28 -33.96 -38.69
CA ARG A 92 -43.87 -33.83 -39.04
C ARG A 92 -43.51 -32.38 -39.36
N ALA A 93 -44.33 -31.68 -40.14
CA ALA A 93 -44.13 -30.26 -40.45
C ALA A 93 -44.16 -29.42 -39.17
N LYS A 94 -45.09 -29.72 -38.25
CA LYS A 94 -45.14 -29.07 -36.94
C LYS A 94 -43.85 -29.32 -36.13
N HIS A 95 -43.38 -30.56 -36.08
CA HIS A 95 -42.15 -30.88 -35.34
C HIS A 95 -40.92 -30.18 -35.92
N LEU A 96 -40.79 -30.14 -37.26
CA LEU A 96 -39.72 -29.39 -37.92
C LEU A 96 -39.80 -27.89 -37.64
N LEU A 97 -41.00 -27.32 -37.60
CA LEU A 97 -41.17 -25.91 -37.22
C LEU A 97 -40.74 -25.68 -35.77
N GLU A 98 -41.09 -26.56 -34.83
CA GLU A 98 -40.65 -26.48 -33.43
C GLU A 98 -39.12 -26.57 -33.32
N GLU A 99 -38.47 -27.52 -34.02
CA GLU A 99 -37.01 -27.64 -34.04
C GLU A 99 -36.32 -26.38 -34.60
N LEU A 100 -36.85 -25.82 -35.70
CA LEU A 100 -36.30 -24.61 -36.30
C LEU A 100 -36.53 -23.37 -35.43
N GLU A 101 -37.67 -23.29 -34.75
CA GLU A 101 -37.95 -22.22 -33.79
C GLU A 101 -37.00 -22.30 -32.60
N ASP A 102 -36.76 -23.49 -32.05
CA ASP A 102 -35.84 -23.70 -30.93
C ASP A 102 -34.39 -23.40 -31.33
N GLU A 103 -33.97 -23.81 -32.53
CA GLU A 103 -32.64 -23.49 -33.06
C GLU A 103 -32.48 -21.97 -33.29
N ALA A 104 -33.49 -21.30 -33.84
CA ALA A 104 -33.48 -19.86 -34.01
C ALA A 104 -33.44 -19.11 -32.67
N ARG A 105 -34.21 -19.56 -31.67
CA ARG A 105 -34.20 -19.00 -30.31
C ARG A 105 -32.83 -19.16 -29.65
N SER A 106 -32.26 -20.36 -29.70
CA SER A 106 -30.94 -20.65 -29.13
C SER A 106 -29.84 -19.76 -29.72
N ARG A 107 -29.82 -19.61 -31.05
CA ARG A 107 -28.89 -18.70 -31.74
C ARG A 107 -29.12 -17.25 -31.34
N HIS A 108 -30.37 -16.82 -31.17
CA HIS A 108 -30.67 -15.46 -30.74
C HIS A 108 -30.20 -15.18 -29.31
N GLU A 109 -30.47 -16.09 -28.38
CA GLU A 109 -30.00 -15.99 -27.00
C GLU A 109 -28.47 -15.95 -26.91
N GLU A 110 -27.77 -16.75 -27.73
CA GLU A 110 -26.30 -16.72 -27.79
C GLU A 110 -25.80 -15.35 -28.26
N THR A 111 -26.38 -14.78 -29.32
CA THR A 111 -26.00 -13.44 -29.78
C THR A 111 -26.27 -12.35 -28.74
N LEU A 112 -27.37 -12.45 -27.99
CA LEU A 112 -27.68 -11.52 -26.90
C LEU A 112 -26.71 -11.67 -25.72
N ARG A 113 -26.30 -12.90 -25.39
CA ARG A 113 -25.28 -13.17 -24.37
C ARG A 113 -23.93 -12.59 -24.77
N GLU A 114 -23.50 -12.80 -26.02
CA GLU A 114 -22.27 -12.20 -26.56
C GLU A 114 -22.32 -10.66 -26.51
N LEU A 115 -23.45 -10.07 -26.91
CA LEU A 115 -23.65 -8.63 -26.89
C LEU A 115 -23.56 -8.06 -25.46
N HIS A 116 -24.26 -8.68 -24.51
CA HIS A 116 -24.20 -8.28 -23.10
C HIS A 116 -22.79 -8.37 -22.53
N ALA A 117 -22.10 -9.49 -22.74
CA ALA A 117 -20.74 -9.69 -22.22
C ALA A 117 -19.77 -8.63 -22.76
N ARG A 118 -19.89 -8.28 -24.05
CA ARG A 118 -19.06 -7.23 -24.66
C ARG A 118 -19.38 -5.83 -24.15
N HIS A 119 -20.66 -5.51 -23.97
CA HIS A 119 -21.05 -4.23 -23.37
C HIS A 119 -20.57 -4.09 -21.94
N GLN A 120 -20.70 -5.15 -21.13
CA GLN A 120 -20.17 -5.17 -19.77
C GLN A 120 -18.65 -4.94 -19.77
N SER A 121 -17.90 -5.69 -20.59
CA SER A 121 -16.45 -5.50 -20.70
C SER A 121 -16.06 -4.09 -21.16
N SER A 122 -16.80 -3.49 -22.10
CA SER A 122 -16.56 -2.12 -22.54
C SER A 122 -16.88 -1.08 -21.47
N LEU A 123 -17.94 -1.28 -20.69
CA LEU A 123 -18.30 -0.41 -19.57
C LEU A 123 -17.26 -0.50 -18.45
N ASP A 124 -16.82 -1.71 -18.11
CA ASP A 124 -15.79 -1.94 -17.10
C ASP A 124 -14.47 -1.27 -17.50
N ALA A 125 -14.07 -1.38 -18.78
CA ALA A 125 -12.88 -0.71 -19.29
C ALA A 125 -12.98 0.83 -19.21
N GLU A 126 -14.17 1.40 -19.46
CA GLU A 126 -14.35 2.84 -19.37
C GLU A 126 -14.43 3.32 -17.91
N ILE A 127 -15.05 2.54 -17.02
CA ILE A 127 -15.04 2.79 -15.58
C ILE A 127 -13.60 2.83 -15.07
N LEU A 128 -12.76 1.85 -15.45
CA LEU A 128 -11.35 1.82 -15.06
C LEU A 128 -10.59 3.07 -15.55
N LYS A 129 -10.78 3.50 -16.80
CA LYS A 129 -10.15 4.73 -17.31
C LYS A 129 -10.58 5.97 -16.55
N VAL A 130 -11.86 6.10 -16.23
CA VAL A 130 -12.39 7.24 -15.47
C VAL A 130 -11.85 7.21 -14.04
N GLN A 131 -11.77 6.04 -13.42
CA GLN A 131 -11.17 5.86 -12.09
C GLN A 131 -9.68 6.24 -12.10
N ASP A 132 -8.92 5.81 -13.10
CA ASP A 132 -7.50 6.14 -13.24
C ASP A 132 -7.28 7.64 -13.48
N ALA A 133 -8.11 8.27 -14.32
CA ALA A 133 -8.07 9.71 -14.57
C ALA A 133 -8.39 10.51 -13.31
N LEU A 134 -9.41 10.09 -12.55
CA LEU A 134 -9.78 10.72 -11.28
C LEU A 134 -8.67 10.55 -10.23
N ALA A 135 -8.14 9.33 -10.08
CA ALA A 135 -7.05 9.06 -9.14
C ALA A 135 -5.78 9.85 -9.50
N HIS A 136 -5.49 10.01 -10.80
CA HIS A 136 -4.40 10.87 -11.24
C HIS A 136 -4.65 12.34 -10.89
N GLN A 137 -5.85 12.86 -11.15
CA GLN A 137 -6.23 14.22 -10.79
C GLN A 137 -6.14 14.48 -9.28
N GLU A 138 -6.61 13.54 -8.45
CA GLU A 138 -6.52 13.63 -6.99
C GLU A 138 -5.06 13.64 -6.51
N ARG A 139 -4.21 12.77 -7.06
CA ARG A 139 -2.77 12.77 -6.73
C ARG A 139 -2.10 14.08 -7.10
N MET A 140 -2.37 14.61 -8.29
CA MET A 140 -1.81 15.90 -8.72
C MET A 140 -2.30 17.04 -7.82
N ALA A 141 -3.57 17.07 -7.46
CA ALA A 141 -4.12 18.08 -6.56
C ALA A 141 -3.51 18.00 -5.14
N LEU A 142 -3.28 16.79 -4.63
CA LEU A 142 -2.61 16.59 -3.34
C LEU A 142 -1.14 17.02 -3.38
N GLN A 143 -0.42 16.70 -4.46
CA GLN A 143 0.96 17.14 -4.67
C GLN A 143 1.07 18.66 -4.76
N ASP A 144 0.15 19.31 -5.48
CA ASP A 144 0.11 20.77 -5.58
C ASP A 144 -0.21 21.42 -4.23
N LEU A 145 -1.09 20.82 -3.43
CA LEU A 145 -1.42 21.29 -2.09
C LEU A 145 -0.22 21.15 -1.14
N ASP A 146 0.45 20.00 -1.16
CA ASP A 146 1.65 19.76 -0.34
C ASP A 146 2.81 20.67 -0.74
N ALA A 147 3.03 20.89 -2.04
CA ALA A 147 4.02 21.83 -2.55
C ALA A 147 3.73 23.27 -2.08
N LYS A 148 2.45 23.69 -2.04
CA LYS A 148 2.07 25.01 -1.51
C LYS A 148 2.26 25.10 0.00
N ALA A 149 1.82 24.10 0.75
CA ALA A 149 1.96 24.07 2.21
C ALA A 149 3.43 24.07 2.65
N THR A 150 4.27 23.28 1.97
CA THR A 150 5.72 23.24 2.23
C THR A 150 6.39 24.56 1.87
N ALA A 151 6.02 25.19 0.76
CA ALA A 151 6.54 26.51 0.38
C ALA A 151 6.13 27.60 1.40
N GLU A 152 4.88 27.62 1.86
CA GLU A 152 4.41 28.57 2.87
C GLU A 152 5.14 28.39 4.21
N LEU A 153 5.34 27.15 4.64
CA LEU A 153 6.08 26.82 5.85
C LEU A 153 7.56 27.22 5.74
N GLN A 154 8.21 26.94 4.62
CA GLN A 154 9.58 27.36 4.35
C GLN A 154 9.70 28.89 4.39
N ASN A 155 8.77 29.61 3.76
CA ASN A 155 8.75 31.06 3.78
C ASN A 155 8.58 31.62 5.21
N HIS A 156 7.70 31.02 6.02
CA HIS A 156 7.53 31.42 7.43
C HIS A 156 8.79 31.13 8.27
N LEU A 157 9.40 29.95 8.09
CA LEU A 157 10.65 29.61 8.79
C LEU A 157 11.79 30.53 8.38
N HIS A 158 11.92 30.86 7.10
CA HIS A 158 12.91 31.82 6.63
C HIS A 158 12.66 33.22 7.20
N ALA A 159 11.42 33.70 7.21
CA ALA A 159 11.06 34.99 7.79
C ALA A 159 11.37 35.05 9.30
N GLU A 160 11.02 34.03 10.08
CA GLU A 160 11.33 33.97 11.51
C GLU A 160 12.83 33.84 11.76
N ARG A 161 13.54 33.05 10.95
CA ARG A 161 15.01 32.93 11.02
C ARG A 161 15.67 34.29 10.79
N ASP A 162 15.28 35.00 9.73
CA ASP A 162 15.86 36.28 9.39
C ASP A 162 15.51 37.36 10.44
N ARG A 163 14.30 37.29 11.02
CA ARG A 163 13.90 38.12 12.17
C ARG A 163 14.76 37.88 13.40
N LEU A 164 14.98 36.62 13.78
CA LEU A 164 15.83 36.25 14.91
C LEU A 164 17.29 36.66 14.68
N HIS A 165 17.81 36.45 13.46
CA HIS A 165 19.15 36.92 13.10
C HIS A 165 19.29 38.44 13.23
N ALA A 166 18.30 39.20 12.74
CA ALA A 166 18.30 40.64 12.87
C ALA A 166 18.27 41.10 14.34
N ALA A 167 17.48 40.42 15.18
CA ALA A 167 17.40 40.70 16.61
C ALA A 167 18.75 40.43 17.32
N VAL A 168 19.39 39.28 17.06
CA VAL A 168 20.70 38.92 17.64
C VAL A 168 21.79 39.88 17.15
N LEU A 169 21.77 40.28 15.89
CA LEU A 169 22.71 41.28 15.36
C LEU A 169 22.51 42.64 16.05
N ALA A 170 21.28 43.07 16.25
CA ALA A 170 20.98 44.32 16.96
C ALA A 170 21.44 44.28 18.42
N GLU A 171 21.16 43.17 19.14
CA GLU A 171 21.58 42.98 20.53
C GLU A 171 23.11 42.95 20.65
N SER A 172 23.80 42.22 19.77
CA SER A 172 25.27 42.19 19.79
C SER A 172 25.90 43.55 19.46
N GLN A 173 25.29 44.35 18.58
CA GLN A 173 25.74 45.73 18.32
C GLN A 173 25.52 46.63 19.53
N GLU A 174 24.39 46.51 20.22
CA GLU A 174 24.12 47.28 21.43
C GLU A 174 25.12 46.97 22.55
N GLU A 175 25.45 45.68 22.75
CA GLU A 175 26.46 45.27 23.72
C GLU A 175 27.87 45.74 23.35
N LEU A 176 28.24 45.69 22.06
CA LEU A 176 29.50 46.26 21.58
C LEU A 176 29.57 47.77 21.81
N ASP A 177 28.48 48.50 21.59
CA ASP A 177 28.43 49.94 21.82
C ASP A 177 28.44 50.30 23.31
N LYS A 178 27.78 49.50 24.17
CA LYS A 178 27.90 49.63 25.64
C LYS A 178 29.34 49.40 26.08
N MET A 179 29.98 48.35 25.57
CA MET A 179 31.36 48.02 25.95
C MET A 179 32.37 49.05 25.43
N LYS A 180 32.17 49.59 24.22
CA LYS A 180 32.94 50.73 23.71
C LYS A 180 32.80 51.96 24.62
N ARG A 181 31.58 52.32 25.01
CA ARG A 181 31.33 53.45 25.93
C ARG A 181 31.97 53.24 27.31
N GLN A 182 31.90 52.02 27.84
CA GLN A 182 32.56 51.67 29.10
C GLN A 182 34.08 51.79 28.99
N LEU A 183 34.67 51.28 27.89
CA LEU A 183 36.09 51.36 27.66
C LEU A 183 36.56 52.81 27.44
N GLU A 184 35.80 53.61 26.69
CA GLU A 184 36.06 55.05 26.53
C GLU A 184 35.98 55.80 27.87
N ALA A 185 34.99 55.48 28.70
CA ALA A 185 34.86 56.04 30.05
C ALA A 185 36.02 55.61 30.96
N GLU A 186 36.44 54.35 30.89
CA GLU A 186 37.55 53.82 31.69
C GLU A 186 38.89 54.39 31.25
N VAL A 187 39.12 54.51 29.93
CA VAL A 187 40.31 55.18 29.37
C VAL A 187 40.33 56.65 29.77
N LYS A 188 39.19 57.36 29.70
CA LYS A 188 39.10 58.76 30.11
C LYS A 188 39.34 58.93 31.61
N SER A 189 38.76 58.06 32.43
CA SER A 189 38.97 58.00 33.89
C SER A 189 40.45 57.74 34.23
N LYS A 190 41.07 56.76 33.56
CA LYS A 190 42.50 56.47 33.72
C LYS A 190 43.37 57.62 33.23
N LEU A 191 43.04 58.29 32.12
CA LEU A 191 43.79 59.46 31.64
C LEU A 191 43.71 60.62 32.65
N THR A 192 42.54 60.87 33.23
CA THR A 192 42.39 61.89 34.30
C THR A 192 43.10 61.48 35.58
N GLY A 193 43.11 60.18 35.90
CA GLY A 193 43.87 59.62 37.03
C GLY A 193 45.38 59.74 36.81
N TYR A 194 45.90 59.40 35.64
CA TYR A 194 47.31 59.60 35.26
C TYR A 194 47.69 61.08 35.23
N GLY A 195 46.79 61.97 34.78
CA GLY A 195 47.00 63.42 34.85
C GLY A 195 47.10 63.96 36.29
N GLN A 196 46.58 63.23 37.28
CA GLN A 196 46.69 63.54 38.71
C GLN A 196 47.80 62.73 39.42
N GLU A 197 48.16 61.55 38.91
CA GLU A 197 49.18 60.66 39.49
C GLU A 197 50.59 60.89 38.93
N VAL A 198 50.74 61.63 37.82
CA VAL A 198 52.06 62.13 37.35
C VAL A 198 52.69 63.10 38.37
N ASP A 199 51.91 63.66 39.31
CA ASP A 199 52.41 64.49 40.42
C ASP A 199 52.81 63.71 41.69
N SER A 200 52.58 62.40 41.78
CA SER A 200 52.92 61.66 43.00
C SER A 200 53.61 60.32 42.73
N CYS A 201 54.92 60.32 42.97
CA CYS A 201 55.81 59.17 43.05
C CYS A 201 55.17 57.98 43.77
N GLN A 202 54.77 56.92 43.04
CA GLN A 202 54.56 55.56 43.55
C GLN A 202 54.29 54.56 42.39
N ALA A 203 55.24 54.43 41.46
CA ALA A 203 55.10 53.57 40.28
C ALA A 203 55.42 52.08 40.54
N GLU A 204 56.19 51.74 41.57
CA GLU A 204 56.75 50.38 41.70
C GLU A 204 55.91 49.40 42.53
N THR A 205 55.08 49.86 43.47
CA THR A 205 54.24 48.99 44.31
C THR A 205 52.94 48.55 43.61
N LYS A 206 52.43 49.34 42.65
CA LYS A 206 51.20 49.04 41.90
C LYS A 206 51.40 47.97 40.81
N VAL A 207 52.59 47.88 40.21
CA VAL A 207 52.93 46.85 39.20
C VAL A 207 52.81 45.44 39.77
N ASN A 208 53.17 45.24 41.05
CA ASN A 208 53.04 43.95 41.72
C ASN A 208 51.59 43.59 42.12
N GLY A 209 50.73 44.58 42.36
CA GLY A 209 49.30 44.38 42.61
C GLY A 209 48.53 43.99 41.34
N ILE A 210 48.87 44.64 40.22
CA ILE A 210 48.32 44.33 38.90
C ILE A 210 48.71 42.92 38.46
N GLY A 211 49.95 42.47 38.73
CA GLY A 211 50.38 41.09 38.42
C GLY A 211 49.53 40.01 39.12
N LYS A 212 49.09 40.25 40.36
CA LYS A 212 48.22 39.32 41.09
C LYS A 212 46.78 39.33 40.59
N GLN A 213 46.26 40.49 40.21
CA GLN A 213 44.91 40.62 39.63
C GLN A 213 44.84 40.04 38.22
N VAL A 214 45.89 40.21 37.41
CA VAL A 214 46.03 39.55 36.10
C VAL A 214 46.13 38.04 36.28
N GLY A 215 46.84 37.54 37.30
CA GLY A 215 46.88 36.11 37.62
C GLY A 215 45.52 35.53 38.03
N SER A 216 44.73 36.25 38.85
CA SER A 216 43.37 35.80 39.20
C SER A 216 42.40 35.87 38.02
N LEU A 217 42.52 36.88 37.16
CA LEU A 217 41.70 36.99 35.94
C LEU A 217 42.07 35.91 34.93
N LEU A 218 43.35 35.56 34.80
CA LEU A 218 43.80 34.46 33.96
C LEU A 218 43.23 33.12 34.46
N GLY A 219 43.17 32.91 35.78
CA GLY A 219 42.50 31.75 36.38
C GLY A 219 41.01 31.70 36.06
N VAL A 220 40.29 32.82 36.21
CA VAL A 220 38.86 32.90 35.86
C VAL A 220 38.62 32.68 34.36
N VAL A 221 39.48 33.21 33.49
CA VAL A 221 39.40 32.99 32.04
C VAL A 221 39.66 31.52 31.69
N GLN A 222 40.60 30.87 32.38
CA GLN A 222 40.89 29.45 32.19
C GLN A 222 39.75 28.55 32.69
N ASP A 223 39.14 28.91 33.82
CA ASP A 223 37.94 28.24 34.34
C ASP A 223 36.76 28.41 33.38
N MET A 224 36.53 29.62 32.84
CA MET A 224 35.51 29.86 31.81
C MET A 224 35.77 29.07 30.51
N ALA A 225 37.04 28.98 30.08
CA ALA A 225 37.40 28.20 28.90
C ALA A 225 37.11 26.70 29.10
N SER A 226 37.40 26.15 30.27
CA SER A 226 37.10 24.75 30.61
C SER A 226 35.59 24.47 30.71
N LEU A 227 34.81 25.40 31.27
CA LEU A 227 33.34 25.31 31.30
C LEU A 227 32.74 25.38 29.88
N GLY A 228 33.29 26.23 29.01
CA GLY A 228 32.90 26.31 27.60
C GLY A 228 33.15 25.01 26.85
N GLN A 229 34.32 24.39 27.06
CA GLN A 229 34.65 23.08 26.48
C GLN A 229 33.72 21.97 26.98
N HIS A 230 33.38 21.98 28.28
CA HIS A 230 32.45 21.00 28.85
C HIS A 230 31.04 21.13 28.26
N ARG A 231 30.51 22.36 28.16
CA ARG A 231 29.21 22.64 27.52
C ARG A 231 29.17 22.19 26.07
N GLN A 232 30.23 22.49 25.30
CA GLN A 232 30.32 22.06 23.90
C GLN A 232 30.30 20.54 23.80
N ALA A 233 31.08 19.84 24.64
CA ALA A 233 31.12 18.39 24.64
C ALA A 233 29.76 17.75 24.99
N VAL A 234 28.98 18.36 25.90
CA VAL A 234 27.62 17.90 26.23
C VAL A 234 26.62 18.20 25.10
N ALA A 235 26.78 19.32 24.40
CA ALA A 235 25.97 19.65 23.23
C ALA A 235 26.24 18.68 22.06
N ASP A 236 27.50 18.38 21.78
CA ASP A 236 27.91 17.42 20.75
C ASP A 236 27.38 16.02 21.07
N LEU A 237 27.42 15.62 22.36
CA LEU A 237 26.87 14.35 22.83
C LEU A 237 25.34 14.29 22.63
N SER A 238 24.63 15.37 22.95
CA SER A 238 23.18 15.45 22.73
C SER A 238 22.83 15.34 21.24
N ALA A 239 23.61 15.99 20.37
CA ALA A 239 23.46 15.88 18.91
C ALA A 239 23.75 14.45 18.41
N ALA A 240 24.77 13.77 18.96
CA ALA A 240 25.08 12.38 18.64
C ALA A 240 23.94 11.43 19.05
N ILE A 241 23.33 11.62 20.23
CA ILE A 241 22.17 10.84 20.68
C ILE A 241 20.97 11.04 19.74
N LEU A 242 20.73 12.26 19.26
CA LEU A 242 19.67 12.55 18.30
C LEU A 242 19.95 11.94 16.92
N ALA A 243 21.19 11.98 16.46
CA ALA A 243 21.57 11.36 15.18
C ALA A 243 21.45 9.82 15.23
N VAL A 244 21.82 9.19 16.35
CA VAL A 244 21.60 7.74 16.57
C VAL A 244 20.10 7.42 16.58
N SER A 245 19.31 8.31 17.17
CA SER A 245 17.85 8.17 17.25
C SER A 245 17.16 8.17 15.90
N ASP A 246 17.53 9.12 15.03
CA ASP A 246 16.96 9.24 13.69
C ASP A 246 17.30 8.01 12.82
N ARG A 247 18.57 7.58 12.86
CA ARG A 247 19.02 6.36 12.16
C ARG A 247 18.32 5.09 12.63
N LEU A 248 18.06 4.96 13.94
CA LEU A 248 17.29 3.84 14.47
C LEU A 248 15.83 3.86 13.98
N ALA A 249 15.22 5.03 13.86
CA ALA A 249 13.87 5.17 13.31
C ALA A 249 13.79 4.66 11.86
N GLN A 250 14.85 4.89 11.08
CA GLN A 250 15.00 4.43 9.70
C GLN A 250 15.39 2.94 9.58
N GLY A 251 15.75 2.28 10.68
CA GLY A 251 16.18 0.87 10.68
C GLY A 251 17.64 0.66 10.26
N GLU A 252 18.47 1.71 10.29
CA GLU A 252 19.88 1.61 9.94
C GLU A 252 20.74 0.98 11.05
N ALA A 253 21.91 0.45 10.68
CA ALA A 253 22.93 0.04 11.63
C ALA A 253 23.58 1.25 12.32
N ILE A 254 23.49 1.30 13.66
CA ILE A 254 23.96 2.44 14.48
C ILE A 254 25.26 2.13 15.24
N GLY A 255 25.84 0.94 15.06
CA GLY A 255 26.98 0.48 15.86
C GLY A 255 28.23 1.36 15.80
N LYS A 256 28.51 2.05 14.68
CA LYS A 256 29.66 2.96 14.58
C LYS A 256 29.45 4.23 15.41
N GLN A 257 28.24 4.78 15.34
CA GLN A 257 27.82 6.00 16.00
C GLN A 257 27.68 5.81 17.51
N VAL A 258 27.16 4.65 17.94
CA VAL A 258 27.11 4.26 19.35
C VAL A 258 28.52 4.08 19.93
N LYS A 259 29.46 3.48 19.17
CA LYS A 259 30.87 3.35 19.58
C LYS A 259 31.57 4.71 19.70
N SER A 260 31.32 5.64 18.77
CA SER A 260 31.90 6.98 18.86
C SER A 260 31.33 7.75 20.04
N MET A 261 30.02 7.64 20.28
CA MET A 261 29.33 8.30 21.40
C MET A 261 29.88 7.84 22.76
N GLY A 262 30.09 6.53 22.96
CA GLY A 262 30.69 6.01 24.19
C GLY A 262 32.16 6.41 24.43
N ARG A 263 32.83 7.02 23.44
CA ARG A 263 34.21 7.52 23.53
C ARG A 263 34.30 9.04 23.66
N MET A 264 33.17 9.75 23.69
CA MET A 264 33.16 11.20 23.79
C MET A 264 33.66 11.67 25.17
N PRO A 265 34.34 12.83 25.27
CA PRO A 265 34.83 13.36 26.54
C PRO A 265 33.72 13.62 27.58
N ALA A 266 32.51 13.93 27.11
CA ALA A 266 31.33 14.14 27.95
C ALA A 266 30.59 12.83 28.32
N ALA A 267 31.04 11.67 27.84
CA ALA A 267 30.42 10.39 28.17
C ALA A 267 30.82 9.95 29.58
N ASP A 268 29.86 10.01 30.49
CA ASP A 268 29.91 9.46 31.84
C ASP A 268 29.62 7.94 31.85
N ASP A 269 29.80 7.30 33.00
CA ASP A 269 29.73 5.83 33.12
C ASP A 269 28.38 5.26 32.66
N VAL A 270 27.29 6.00 32.88
CA VAL A 270 25.94 5.64 32.42
C VAL A 270 25.87 5.62 30.90
N ILE A 271 26.43 6.62 30.21
CA ILE A 271 26.46 6.69 28.74
C ILE A 271 27.34 5.59 28.17
N ARG A 272 28.47 5.29 28.80
CA ARG A 272 29.34 4.18 28.38
C ARG A 272 28.65 2.82 28.54
N ALA A 273 28.01 2.58 29.69
CA ALA A 273 27.31 1.33 29.96
C ALA A 273 26.10 1.13 29.02
N THR A 274 25.30 2.18 28.80
CA THR A 274 24.16 2.14 27.87
C THR A 274 24.60 1.99 26.41
N SER A 275 25.69 2.63 26.00
CA SER A 275 26.29 2.43 24.67
C SER A 275 26.76 1.00 24.47
N ALA A 276 27.37 0.39 25.48
CA ALA A 276 27.76 -1.03 25.44
C ALA A 276 26.53 -1.95 25.39
N ALA A 277 25.49 -1.66 26.16
CA ALA A 277 24.23 -2.39 26.13
C ALA A 277 23.56 -2.35 24.75
N LEU A 278 23.50 -1.18 24.11
CA LEU A 278 22.98 -1.04 22.74
C LEU A 278 23.74 -1.94 21.74
N LEU A 279 25.07 -2.02 21.84
CA LEU A 279 25.87 -2.90 20.99
C LEU A 279 25.58 -4.39 21.24
N SER A 280 25.38 -4.79 22.50
CA SER A 280 25.01 -6.18 22.83
C SER A 280 23.62 -6.60 22.30
N LEU A 281 22.73 -5.64 22.08
CA LEU A 281 21.39 -5.87 21.53
C LEU A 281 21.37 -6.01 19.99
N GLY A 282 22.53 -6.04 19.33
CA GLY A 282 22.63 -6.22 17.87
C GLY A 282 22.52 -4.92 17.07
N ALA A 283 22.67 -3.77 17.72
CA ALA A 283 22.62 -2.46 17.06
C ALA A 283 23.74 -2.25 16.02
N ASP A 284 24.75 -3.12 15.99
CA ASP A 284 25.82 -3.15 14.99
C ASP A 284 25.39 -3.75 13.65
N LYS A 285 24.44 -4.70 13.66
CA LYS A 285 23.90 -5.37 12.46
C LYS A 285 22.68 -4.66 11.89
N GLY A 286 22.09 -3.73 12.64
CA GLY A 286 20.82 -3.07 12.32
C GLY A 286 19.66 -3.85 12.92
N VAL A 287 18.70 -3.10 13.45
CA VAL A 287 17.45 -3.65 14.02
C VAL A 287 16.30 -3.20 13.14
N PRO A 288 15.36 -4.09 12.77
CA PRO A 288 14.23 -3.73 11.93
C PRO A 288 13.50 -2.48 12.42
N SER A 289 13.08 -1.63 11.48
CA SER A 289 12.22 -0.48 11.77
C SER A 289 10.82 -0.94 12.18
N PHE A 290 10.10 -0.10 12.91
CA PHE A 290 8.69 -0.39 13.24
C PHE A 290 7.87 -0.64 11.98
N LEU A 291 8.09 0.15 10.93
CA LEU A 291 7.43 -0.03 9.62
C LEU A 291 7.80 -1.38 9.00
N GLN A 292 9.08 -1.77 9.04
CA GLN A 292 9.52 -3.09 8.55
C GLN A 292 8.86 -4.23 9.33
N LEU A 293 8.79 -4.15 10.66
CA LEU A 293 8.11 -5.15 11.49
C LEU A 293 6.61 -5.23 11.18
N ARG A 294 5.96 -4.08 10.95
CA ARG A 294 4.56 -4.01 10.55
C ARG A 294 4.33 -4.61 9.16
N ASP A 295 5.21 -4.32 8.21
CA ASP A 295 5.06 -4.76 6.82
C ASP A 295 5.42 -6.25 6.65
N GLN A 296 6.25 -6.80 7.54
CA GLN A 296 6.52 -8.24 7.63
C GLN A 296 5.38 -9.02 8.29
N PHE A 297 4.62 -8.38 9.19
CA PHE A 297 3.59 -9.05 9.99
C PHE A 297 2.50 -9.78 9.18
N PRO A 298 1.96 -9.26 8.05
CA PRO A 298 1.01 -10.01 7.23
C PRO A 298 1.52 -11.36 6.72
N GLN A 299 2.82 -11.46 6.41
CA GLN A 299 3.42 -12.71 5.96
C GLN A 299 3.53 -13.70 7.14
N VAL A 300 3.89 -13.20 8.31
CA VAL A 300 3.95 -13.98 9.57
C VAL A 300 2.54 -14.44 9.96
N ASP A 301 1.54 -13.57 9.92
CA ASP A 301 0.13 -13.90 10.18
C ASP A 301 -0.35 -15.03 9.26
N SER A 302 -0.07 -14.94 7.95
CA SER A 302 -0.40 -16.00 6.99
C SER A 302 0.29 -17.34 7.31
N ALA A 303 1.51 -17.30 7.85
CA ALA A 303 2.25 -18.50 8.24
C ALA A 303 1.71 -19.10 9.54
N CYS A 304 1.39 -18.26 10.53
CA CYS A 304 0.74 -18.67 11.77
C CYS A 304 -0.63 -19.30 11.52
N ARG A 305 -1.43 -18.73 10.62
CA ARG A 305 -2.74 -19.30 10.23
C ARG A 305 -2.60 -20.65 9.54
N ARG A 306 -1.62 -20.80 8.64
CA ARG A 306 -1.34 -22.10 8.01
C ARG A 306 -0.94 -23.14 9.05
N ALA A 307 -0.13 -22.77 10.04
CA ALA A 307 0.24 -23.64 11.14
C ALA A 307 -0.98 -24.03 12.00
N LEU A 308 -1.90 -23.09 12.25
CA LEU A 308 -3.12 -23.32 13.03
C LEU A 308 -4.09 -24.33 12.39
N TYR A 309 -4.23 -24.28 11.06
CA TYR A 309 -5.09 -25.22 10.31
C TYR A 309 -4.38 -26.50 9.86
N THR A 310 -3.13 -26.71 10.25
CA THR A 310 -2.40 -27.96 9.96
C THR A 310 -2.66 -28.97 11.09
N PRO A 311 -3.39 -30.08 10.85
CA PRO A 311 -3.63 -31.09 11.88
C PRO A 311 -2.31 -31.77 12.26
N GLU A 312 -1.99 -31.85 13.55
CA GLU A 312 -0.79 -32.54 14.07
C GLU A 312 -0.72 -34.03 13.66
N ALA A 313 -1.84 -34.62 13.23
CA ALA A 313 -1.93 -36.02 12.82
C ALA A 313 -1.42 -36.31 11.39
N VAL A 314 -1.09 -35.29 10.59
CA VAL A 314 -0.65 -35.45 9.19
C VAL A 314 0.65 -34.67 8.96
N ASP A 315 1.77 -35.24 9.42
CA ASP A 315 3.09 -34.74 9.08
C ASP A 315 3.40 -35.00 7.58
N GLY A 316 3.83 -33.95 6.87
CA GLY A 316 4.27 -34.01 5.48
C GLY A 316 3.66 -32.94 4.56
N ALA A 317 4.09 -32.93 3.29
CA ALA A 317 3.67 -31.97 2.26
C ALA A 317 2.13 -31.88 2.09
N THR A 318 1.41 -32.96 2.40
CA THR A 318 -0.06 -33.03 2.39
C THR A 318 -0.73 -32.20 3.49
N GLY A 319 -0.14 -32.12 4.69
CA GLY A 319 -0.65 -31.28 5.78
C GLY A 319 -0.52 -29.79 5.47
N GLN A 320 0.62 -29.39 4.87
CA GLN A 320 0.87 -28.00 4.45
C GLN A 320 -0.05 -27.56 3.29
N LEU A 321 -0.42 -28.48 2.39
CA LEU A 321 -1.38 -28.22 1.32
C LEU A 321 -2.80 -28.04 1.84
N LEU A 322 -3.24 -28.85 2.83
CA LEU A 322 -4.53 -28.67 3.47
C LEU A 322 -4.60 -27.36 4.27
N GLY A 323 -3.56 -27.03 5.05
CA GLY A 323 -3.49 -25.76 5.77
C GLY A 323 -3.49 -24.54 4.83
N SER A 324 -2.83 -24.64 3.68
CA SER A 324 -2.83 -23.58 2.66
C SER A 324 -4.17 -23.45 1.92
N PHE A 325 -4.89 -24.55 1.71
CA PHE A 325 -6.22 -24.53 1.09
C PHE A 325 -7.27 -23.96 2.06
N LEU A 326 -7.21 -24.32 3.34
CA LEU A 326 -8.13 -23.84 4.37
C LEU A 326 -7.89 -22.37 4.74
N SER A 327 -6.66 -21.86 4.64
CA SER A 327 -6.35 -20.43 4.88
C SER A 327 -6.95 -19.47 3.83
N VAL A 328 -7.45 -19.98 2.70
CA VAL A 328 -8.03 -19.17 1.60
C VAL A 328 -9.54 -18.96 1.75
N PHE A 329 -10.23 -19.74 2.59
CA PHE A 329 -11.68 -19.60 2.74
C PHE A 329 -12.07 -18.34 3.54
N PRO A 330 -13.08 -17.57 3.07
CA PRO A 330 -13.61 -16.45 3.81
C PRO A 330 -14.35 -16.91 5.08
N ARG A 331 -14.17 -16.10 6.13
CA ARG A 331 -14.55 -16.34 7.53
C ARG A 331 -16.02 -16.76 7.73
N PRO A 332 -16.30 -17.76 8.58
CA PRO A 332 -17.58 -17.88 9.27
C PRO A 332 -17.73 -16.73 10.30
N PRO A 333 -18.89 -16.08 10.44
CA PRO A 333 -19.10 -14.92 11.32
C PRO A 333 -19.15 -15.23 12.82
N ALA A 334 -18.62 -16.37 13.28
CA ALA A 334 -18.79 -16.83 14.66
C ALA A 334 -17.48 -17.34 15.28
N PHE A 335 -16.66 -16.42 15.76
CA PHE A 335 -15.76 -16.68 16.90
C PHE A 335 -15.97 -15.56 17.91
N GLN A 336 -16.97 -15.76 18.78
CA GLN A 336 -17.30 -14.85 19.88
C GLN A 336 -16.42 -15.07 21.12
N ASP A 337 -15.58 -16.11 21.15
CA ASP A 337 -14.61 -16.32 22.23
C ASP A 337 -13.44 -15.35 22.11
N SER A 338 -13.15 -14.65 23.21
CA SER A 338 -12.09 -13.65 23.29
C SER A 338 -10.67 -14.25 23.26
N ASP A 339 -10.54 -15.56 23.43
CA ASP A 339 -9.25 -16.24 23.64
C ASP A 339 -8.76 -17.07 22.44
N ALA A 340 -9.51 -17.07 21.33
CA ALA A 340 -9.13 -17.78 20.12
C ALA A 340 -7.82 -17.23 19.51
N PRO A 341 -6.87 -18.07 19.10
CA PRO A 341 -5.58 -17.65 18.55
C PRO A 341 -5.71 -16.80 17.28
N GLU A 342 -6.74 -17.02 16.46
CA GLU A 342 -7.04 -16.18 15.28
C GLU A 342 -7.41 -14.76 15.67
N ARG A 343 -8.17 -14.58 16.75
CA ARG A 343 -8.57 -13.26 17.24
C ARG A 343 -7.38 -12.52 17.83
N LYS A 344 -6.45 -13.24 18.47
CA LYS A 344 -5.19 -12.69 18.97
C LYS A 344 -4.30 -12.19 17.83
N LEU A 345 -4.15 -12.97 16.75
CA LEU A 345 -3.43 -12.54 15.54
C LEU A 345 -4.05 -11.29 14.89
N ASP A 346 -5.38 -11.24 14.79
CA ASP A 346 -6.12 -10.06 14.29
C ASP A 346 -5.92 -8.83 15.20
N GLU A 347 -5.86 -9.01 16.52
CA GLU A 347 -5.59 -7.93 17.47
C GLU A 347 -4.15 -7.43 17.35
N ILE A 348 -3.15 -8.31 17.18
CA ILE A 348 -1.75 -7.91 16.96
C ILE A 348 -1.66 -7.04 15.70
N GLY A 349 -2.29 -7.46 14.59
CA GLY A 349 -2.33 -6.65 13.37
C GLY A 349 -2.94 -5.26 13.61
N ARG A 350 -4.04 -5.19 14.37
CA ARG A 350 -4.66 -3.90 14.75
C ARG A 350 -3.76 -3.04 15.64
N LEU A 351 -3.06 -3.62 16.61
CA LEU A 351 -2.12 -2.90 17.48
C LEU A 351 -0.92 -2.36 16.69
N LEU A 352 -0.39 -3.12 15.74
CA LEU A 352 0.66 -2.67 14.83
C LEU A 352 0.17 -1.56 13.89
N HIS A 353 -1.08 -1.58 13.44
CA HIS A 353 -1.65 -0.45 12.69
C HIS A 353 -1.82 0.81 13.54
N ARG A 354 -2.05 0.66 14.85
CA ARG A 354 -2.17 1.78 15.81
C ARG A 354 -0.83 2.33 16.29
N GLY A 355 0.29 1.67 15.99
CA GLY A 355 1.61 2.09 16.46
C GLY A 355 2.02 1.52 17.83
N ASP A 356 1.27 0.58 18.39
CA ASP A 356 1.52 0.04 19.73
C ASP A 356 2.30 -1.30 19.65
N LEU A 357 3.61 -1.19 19.43
CA LEU A 357 4.51 -2.34 19.43
C LEU A 357 4.57 -3.06 20.80
N PRO A 358 4.64 -2.37 21.96
CA PRO A 358 4.68 -3.03 23.26
C PRO A 358 3.47 -3.93 23.51
N ALA A 359 2.24 -3.44 23.25
CA ALA A 359 1.04 -4.25 23.42
C ALA A 359 0.99 -5.42 22.42
N ALA A 360 1.43 -5.19 21.17
CA ALA A 360 1.53 -6.24 20.16
C ALA A 360 2.48 -7.37 20.58
N VAL A 361 3.64 -7.03 21.16
CA VAL A 361 4.62 -8.01 21.68
C VAL A 361 4.04 -8.82 22.84
N GLN A 362 3.37 -8.17 23.80
CA GLN A 362 2.74 -8.87 24.94
C GLN A 362 1.67 -9.85 24.48
N LEU A 363 0.86 -9.46 23.49
CA LEU A 363 -0.20 -10.31 22.96
C LEU A 363 0.38 -11.46 22.12
N ALA A 364 1.47 -11.22 21.40
CA ALA A 364 2.24 -12.23 20.68
C ALA A 364 2.95 -13.24 21.61
N GLU A 365 3.44 -12.82 22.77
CA GLU A 365 3.98 -13.73 23.80
C GLU A 365 2.92 -14.65 24.40
N GLY A 366 1.67 -14.20 24.43
CA GLY A 366 0.53 -14.98 24.90
C GLY A 366 -0.04 -15.98 23.90
N LEU A 367 0.52 -16.06 22.68
CA LEU A 367 0.22 -17.09 21.68
C LEU A 367 1.12 -18.30 21.95
N GLY A 368 0.54 -19.40 22.40
CA GLY A 368 1.23 -20.68 22.59
C GLY A 368 0.60 -21.77 21.75
N GLY A 369 1.40 -22.69 21.21
CA GLY A 369 0.93 -23.77 20.34
C GLY A 369 1.79 -23.92 19.07
N PRO A 370 1.45 -24.83 18.14
CA PRO A 370 2.16 -24.98 16.86
C PRO A 370 2.20 -23.70 16.00
N GLU A 371 1.25 -22.79 16.19
CA GLU A 371 1.12 -21.49 15.54
C GLU A 371 2.14 -20.44 16.00
N SER A 372 2.83 -20.65 17.13
CA SER A 372 3.83 -19.70 17.63
C SER A 372 5.17 -19.80 16.90
N ARG A 373 5.48 -20.94 16.27
CA ARG A 373 6.79 -21.17 15.62
C ARG A 373 7.12 -20.15 14.54
N PRO A 374 6.22 -19.82 13.59
CA PRO A 374 6.50 -18.79 12.60
C PRO A 374 6.56 -17.38 13.18
N LEU A 375 6.01 -17.17 14.38
CA LEU A 375 5.98 -15.89 15.09
C LEU A 375 7.27 -15.62 15.89
N GLU A 376 8.03 -16.65 16.24
CA GLU A 376 9.22 -16.55 17.11
C GLU A 376 10.29 -15.60 16.56
N ASP A 377 10.60 -15.68 15.26
CA ASP A 377 11.61 -14.82 14.64
C ASP A 377 11.17 -13.35 14.67
N TRP A 378 9.92 -13.08 14.28
CA TRP A 378 9.33 -11.74 14.32
C TRP A 378 9.28 -11.20 15.76
N LEU A 379 8.90 -12.05 16.72
CA LEU A 379 8.82 -11.70 18.13
C LEU A 379 10.21 -11.39 18.71
N GLN A 380 11.23 -12.15 18.32
CA GLN A 380 12.61 -11.89 18.74
C GLN A 380 13.09 -10.52 18.24
N ASP A 381 12.81 -10.19 16.98
CA ASP A 381 13.19 -8.90 16.40
C ASP A 381 12.37 -7.73 16.98
N ALA A 382 11.08 -7.93 17.24
CA ALA A 382 10.24 -6.95 17.91
C ALA A 382 10.70 -6.67 19.36
N LYS A 383 11.10 -7.71 20.11
CA LYS A 383 11.67 -7.56 21.46
C LYS A 383 13.01 -6.84 21.45
N ARG A 384 13.90 -7.19 20.52
CA ARG A 384 15.18 -6.49 20.34
C ARG A 384 14.95 -5.03 20.04
N ARG A 385 14.01 -4.71 19.14
CA ARG A 385 13.60 -3.35 18.82
C ARG A 385 13.12 -2.60 20.05
N LEU A 386 12.22 -3.19 20.82
CA LEU A 386 11.69 -2.59 22.04
C LEU A 386 12.80 -2.31 23.08
N ALA A 387 13.70 -3.28 23.29
CA ALA A 387 14.83 -3.12 24.23
C ALA A 387 15.78 -2.00 23.79
N VAL A 388 16.06 -1.88 22.49
CA VAL A 388 16.89 -0.81 21.93
C VAL A 388 16.21 0.56 22.07
N GLU A 389 14.90 0.65 21.82
CA GLU A 389 14.14 1.89 22.01
C GLU A 389 14.09 2.33 23.47
N GLN A 390 13.85 1.40 24.41
CA GLN A 390 13.87 1.70 25.85
C GLN A 390 15.26 2.17 26.31
N THR A 391 16.32 1.51 25.86
CA THR A 391 17.69 1.90 26.18
C THR A 391 18.04 3.28 25.62
N LEU A 392 17.55 3.59 24.41
CA LEU A 392 17.71 4.89 23.80
C LEU A 392 16.90 5.99 24.50
N GLN A 393 15.70 5.69 24.99
CA GLN A 393 14.90 6.61 25.81
C GLN A 393 15.63 6.95 27.12
N LEU A 394 16.21 5.96 27.79
CA LEU A 394 17.05 6.19 28.97
C LEU A 394 18.24 7.09 28.64
N LEU A 395 18.91 6.85 27.51
CA LEU A 395 20.03 7.64 27.06
C LEU A 395 19.63 9.09 26.73
N ARG A 396 18.47 9.33 26.10
CA ARG A 396 17.93 10.68 25.86
C ARG A 396 17.58 11.38 27.16
N ALA A 397 16.92 10.70 28.08
CA ALA A 397 16.57 11.24 29.39
C ALA A 397 17.85 11.66 30.14
N HIS A 398 18.85 10.78 30.18
CA HIS A 398 20.13 11.08 30.82
C HIS A 398 20.90 12.22 30.13
N GLY A 399 20.97 12.23 28.79
CA GLY A 399 21.58 13.32 28.02
C GLY A 399 20.90 14.67 28.24
N SER A 400 19.57 14.68 28.39
CA SER A 400 18.82 15.91 28.70
C SER A 400 19.16 16.44 30.10
N VAL A 401 19.31 15.56 31.09
CA VAL A 401 19.72 15.93 32.46
C VAL A 401 21.13 16.50 32.47
N LEU A 402 22.06 15.91 31.71
CA LEU A 402 23.43 16.44 31.57
C LEU A 402 23.44 17.82 30.93
N ASN A 403 22.63 18.04 29.88
CA ASN A 403 22.51 19.34 29.23
C ASN A 403 21.98 20.40 30.20
N LEU A 404 20.93 20.08 30.98
CA LEU A 404 20.40 20.98 32.00
C LEU A 404 21.44 21.32 33.09
N ARG A 405 22.22 20.31 33.54
CA ARG A 405 23.30 20.52 34.52
C ARG A 405 24.45 21.37 33.97
N SER A 406 24.73 21.31 32.68
CA SER A 406 25.79 22.12 32.05
C SER A 406 25.39 23.59 31.86
N ARG A 407 24.09 23.90 31.92
CA ARG A 407 23.53 25.26 31.76
C ARG A 407 23.31 25.99 33.08
N ALA A 408 23.08 25.25 34.17
CA ALA A 408 23.13 25.77 35.54
C ALA A 408 24.57 26.13 35.92
#